data_AF-A0A3A0ATR8-F1
#
_entry.id   AF-A0A3A0ATR8-F1
#
_cell.length_a   1.000
_cell.length_b   1.000
_cell.length_c   1.000
_cell.angle_alpha   90.00
_cell.angle_beta   90.00
_cell.angle_gamma   90.00
#
_symmetry.space_group_name_H-M   'P 1'
#
loop_
_entity.id
_entity.type
_entity.pdbx_description
1 polymer ?
#
loop_
_entity_poly.entity_id
_entity_poly.type
_entity_poly.pdbx_seq_one_letter_code
_entity_poly.pdbx_strand_id
1 'polypeptide(L)'
;MLRALGMRALHPKDRQYHPRSLHGRWDDHRKRSAEMPAQSIIERLARGDVLLMDGATGDELRRRGADMSRGREFDEPGPKKPTDYLDAPDPATMRAVHEEYLRRLGPWSAPVNISAPEIVRAVHEAYLRLGADIIISNNFWTSAPKLARLGLAEQWERYTRAGGELAVQSRDAVNPEAYVAGGIAPPVLGDLAHEFREQSRVLAAAGVDVMLPEYVGAIDECVVAVEACATAGLPVLLGVRHVSAGGRCSTTSNSATW
;
A
#
# COMPACT_ATOMS: atom_id res chain seq x y z
N MET A 1 -43.41 16.81 37.30
CA MET A 1 -43.22 17.37 35.95
C MET A 1 -41.84 16.92 35.47
N LEU A 2 -41.77 16.12 34.39
CA LEU A 2 -40.59 15.62 33.63
C LEU A 2 -39.67 14.60 34.35
N ARG A 3 -39.90 13.28 34.21
CA ARG A 3 -39.47 12.30 33.16
C ARG A 3 -37.95 12.04 33.06
N ALA A 4 -37.60 10.80 33.38
CA ALA A 4 -36.30 10.15 33.31
C ALA A 4 -35.86 9.84 31.87
N LEU A 5 -34.55 9.94 31.62
CA LEU A 5 -33.86 9.23 30.53
C LEU A 5 -32.61 8.57 31.13
N GLY A 6 -32.72 7.26 31.35
CA GLY A 6 -31.60 6.40 31.70
C GLY A 6 -30.77 6.09 30.47
N MET A 7 -29.53 6.58 30.43
CA MET A 7 -28.52 6.10 29.50
C MET A 7 -27.77 4.93 30.16
N ARG A 8 -28.05 3.70 29.71
CA ARG A 8 -27.19 2.54 29.98
C ARG A 8 -26.05 2.54 28.97
N ALA A 9 -24.82 2.44 29.46
CA ALA A 9 -23.64 2.17 28.66
C ALA A 9 -23.76 0.77 28.01
N LEU A 10 -23.54 0.68 26.70
CA LEU A 10 -23.55 -0.58 25.95
C LEU A 10 -22.20 -1.28 26.09
N HIS A 11 -22.25 -2.56 26.47
CA HIS A 11 -21.11 -3.45 26.68
C HIS A 11 -20.60 -4.03 25.33
N PRO A 12 -19.29 -4.32 25.14
CA PRO A 12 -18.71 -4.57 23.82
C PRO A 12 -18.99 -5.95 23.18
N LYS A 13 -20.01 -6.70 23.63
CA LYS A 13 -20.20 -8.12 23.21
C LYS A 13 -21.37 -8.41 22.24
N ASP A 14 -22.12 -7.41 21.79
CA ASP A 14 -23.34 -7.64 21.00
C ASP A 14 -23.32 -7.11 19.55
N ARG A 15 -22.15 -6.86 18.94
CA ARG A 15 -22.07 -6.65 17.48
C ARG A 15 -21.84 -7.98 16.77
N GLN A 16 -22.91 -8.75 16.57
CA GLN A 16 -22.92 -9.82 15.57
C GLN A 16 -22.74 -9.19 14.18
N TYR A 17 -21.56 -9.42 13.60
CA TYR A 17 -21.29 -9.14 12.20
C TYR A 17 -22.12 -10.11 11.34
N HIS A 18 -23.16 -9.61 10.70
CA HIS A 18 -23.88 -10.34 9.67
C HIS A 18 -23.25 -10.01 8.30
N PRO A 19 -22.64 -10.97 7.60
CA PRO A 19 -22.19 -10.74 6.24
C PRO A 19 -23.42 -10.56 5.35
N ARG A 20 -23.72 -9.32 4.95
CA ARG A 20 -24.64 -9.09 3.83
C ARG A 20 -23.97 -9.65 2.58
N SER A 21 -24.71 -10.41 1.79
CA SER A 21 -24.27 -11.01 0.54
C SER A 21 -23.57 -9.99 -0.36
N LEU A 22 -22.24 -10.11 -0.47
CA LEU A 22 -21.38 -9.26 -1.32
C LEU A 22 -21.45 -9.62 -2.82
N HIS A 23 -22.43 -10.42 -3.23
CA HIS A 23 -22.55 -10.97 -4.59
C HIS A 23 -23.40 -10.12 -5.55
N GLY A 24 -23.50 -8.81 -5.35
CA GLY A 24 -24.32 -8.01 -6.25
C GLY A 24 -24.15 -6.51 -6.08
N ARG A 25 -23.09 -5.96 -6.71
CA ARG A 25 -23.03 -4.57 -7.23
C ARG A 25 -21.69 -4.16 -7.86
N TRP A 26 -20.88 -5.09 -8.36
CA TRP A 26 -19.58 -4.72 -8.96
C TRP A 26 -19.66 -4.40 -10.47
N ASP A 27 -20.77 -4.75 -11.15
CA ASP A 27 -20.76 -4.85 -12.62
C ASP A 27 -21.25 -3.66 -13.45
N ASP A 28 -21.87 -2.60 -12.90
CA ASP A 28 -22.75 -1.78 -13.77
C ASP A 28 -22.46 -0.28 -13.95
N HIS A 29 -21.34 0.29 -13.49
CA HIS A 29 -21.13 1.75 -13.63
C HIS A 29 -19.81 2.23 -14.23
N ARG A 30 -18.98 1.35 -14.81
CA ARG A 30 -17.85 1.79 -15.63
C ARG A 30 -18.11 1.46 -17.10
N LYS A 31 -18.24 2.51 -17.91
CA LYS A 31 -18.10 2.38 -19.37
C LYS A 31 -16.75 1.70 -19.60
N ARG A 32 -16.75 0.48 -20.16
CA ARG A 32 -15.54 -0.24 -20.57
C ARG A 32 -14.74 0.68 -21.51
N SER A 33 -13.71 1.32 -20.99
CA SER A 33 -12.62 1.83 -21.83
C SER A 33 -11.92 0.62 -22.44
N ALA A 34 -11.35 0.77 -23.62
CA ALA A 34 -10.74 -0.32 -24.39
C ALA A 34 -9.44 -0.89 -23.77
N GLU A 35 -9.15 -0.59 -22.49
CA GLU A 35 -7.84 -0.70 -21.84
C GLU A 35 -7.88 -1.43 -20.48
N MET A 36 -9.03 -2.01 -20.08
CA MET A 36 -9.09 -2.86 -18.87
C MET A 36 -8.92 -4.34 -19.22
N PRO A 37 -8.37 -5.17 -18.32
CA PRO A 37 -8.31 -6.62 -18.50
C PRO A 37 -9.71 -7.18 -18.81
N ALA A 38 -9.77 -8.16 -19.71
CA ALA A 38 -11.06 -8.68 -20.18
C ALA A 38 -11.87 -9.38 -19.07
N GLN A 39 -11.19 -9.86 -18.02
CA GLN A 39 -11.78 -10.52 -16.86
C GLN A 39 -11.50 -9.74 -15.58
N SER A 40 -12.47 -9.71 -14.66
CA SER A 40 -12.27 -9.13 -13.34
C SER A 40 -11.30 -9.99 -12.51
N ILE A 41 -10.38 -9.34 -11.78
CA ILE A 41 -9.50 -10.02 -10.83
C ILE A 41 -10.29 -10.83 -9.79
N ILE A 42 -11.46 -10.34 -9.37
CA ILE A 42 -12.33 -11.03 -8.41
C ILE A 42 -12.92 -12.31 -9.01
N GLU A 43 -13.27 -12.32 -10.29
CA GLU A 43 -13.79 -13.51 -10.96
C GLU A 43 -12.72 -14.58 -11.11
N ARG A 44 -11.49 -14.19 -11.49
CA ARG A 44 -10.35 -15.12 -11.55
C ARG A 44 -10.08 -15.75 -10.19
N LEU A 45 -10.01 -14.93 -9.14
CA LEU A 45 -9.80 -15.43 -7.77
C LEU A 45 -10.95 -16.32 -7.29
N ALA A 46 -12.21 -15.97 -7.58
CA ALA A 46 -13.37 -16.78 -7.21
C ALA A 46 -13.41 -18.14 -7.93
N ARG A 47 -12.88 -18.22 -9.15
CA ARG A 47 -12.71 -19.48 -9.90
C ARG A 47 -11.58 -20.37 -9.35
N GLY A 48 -10.71 -19.81 -8.50
CA GLY A 48 -9.55 -20.52 -7.95
C GLY A 48 -8.30 -20.40 -8.82
N ASP A 49 -8.24 -19.42 -9.73
CA ASP A 49 -7.01 -19.13 -10.46
C ASP A 49 -5.91 -18.68 -9.48
N VAL A 50 -4.68 -19.13 -9.74
CA VAL A 50 -3.49 -18.63 -9.05
C VAL A 50 -2.95 -17.45 -9.85
N LEU A 51 -2.82 -16.29 -9.21
CA LEU A 51 -2.27 -15.07 -9.80
C LEU A 51 -0.88 -14.78 -9.22
N LEU A 52 0.08 -14.50 -10.10
CA LEU A 52 1.44 -14.14 -9.70
C LEU A 52 1.57 -12.62 -9.50
N MET A 53 2.04 -12.20 -8.32
CA MET A 53 2.40 -10.81 -8.05
C MET A 53 3.86 -10.53 -8.40
N ASP A 54 4.19 -9.27 -8.66
CA ASP A 54 5.56 -8.81 -8.85
C ASP A 54 6.41 -8.89 -7.57
N GLY A 55 7.69 -8.51 -7.70
CA GLY A 55 8.67 -8.58 -6.62
C GLY A 55 9.08 -7.20 -6.08
N ALA A 56 10.23 -7.15 -5.43
CA ALA A 56 10.73 -5.94 -4.79
C ALA A 56 11.14 -4.84 -5.79
N THR A 57 10.19 -3.97 -6.15
CA THR A 57 10.41 -2.80 -7.02
C THR A 57 11.56 -1.93 -6.53
N GLY A 58 11.65 -1.67 -5.23
CA GLY A 58 12.71 -0.84 -4.66
C GLY A 58 14.13 -1.37 -4.86
N ASP A 59 14.33 -2.69 -4.79
CA ASP A 59 15.65 -3.29 -5.02
C ASP A 59 16.03 -3.26 -6.50
N GLU A 60 15.05 -3.45 -7.39
CA GLU A 60 15.25 -3.34 -8.83
C GLU A 60 15.56 -1.91 -9.30
N LEU A 61 14.90 -0.90 -8.71
CA LEU A 61 15.24 0.51 -8.96
C LEU A 61 16.70 0.80 -8.61
N ARG A 62 17.17 0.30 -7.46
CA ARG A 62 18.58 0.43 -7.05
C ARG A 62 19.52 -0.30 -8.00
N ARG A 63 19.21 -1.53 -8.39
CA ARG A 63 20.03 -2.33 -9.32
C ARG A 63 20.19 -1.66 -10.68
N ARG A 64 19.19 -0.88 -11.10
CA ARG A 64 19.19 -0.13 -12.37
C ARG A 64 19.76 1.28 -12.25
N GLY A 65 20.35 1.63 -11.10
CA GLY A 65 21.06 2.89 -10.91
C GLY A 65 20.16 4.11 -10.74
N ALA A 66 18.89 3.93 -10.36
CA ALA A 66 18.03 5.07 -10.08
C ALA A 66 18.55 5.86 -8.87
N ASP A 67 18.64 7.19 -9.01
CA ASP A 67 18.98 8.06 -7.87
C ASP A 67 17.79 8.20 -6.93
N MET A 68 17.76 7.33 -5.94
CA MET A 68 16.75 7.28 -4.90
C MET A 68 16.92 8.39 -3.84
N SER A 69 18.03 9.13 -3.88
CA SER A 69 18.40 10.16 -2.88
C SER A 69 18.12 11.58 -3.35
N ARG A 70 17.84 11.77 -4.64
CA ARG A 70 17.66 13.08 -5.28
C ARG A 70 18.90 14.00 -5.10
N GLY A 71 20.09 13.41 -5.14
CA GLY A 71 21.36 14.10 -4.91
C GLY A 71 21.62 14.51 -3.45
N ARG A 72 20.87 13.97 -2.48
CA ARG A 72 21.31 14.05 -1.08
C ARG A 72 22.41 13.02 -0.85
N GLU A 73 23.63 13.48 -0.64
CA GLU A 73 24.62 12.68 0.07
C GLU A 73 24.05 12.42 1.47
N PHE A 74 23.73 11.16 1.78
CA PHE A 74 23.70 10.77 3.17
C PHE A 74 25.16 10.77 3.61
N ASP A 75 25.64 11.89 4.16
CA ASP A 75 27.02 12.06 4.66
C ASP A 75 27.43 10.98 5.67
N GLU A 76 26.44 10.27 6.24
CA GLU A 76 26.64 9.12 7.11
C GLU A 76 26.34 7.81 6.38
N PRO A 77 27.05 6.71 6.71
CA PRO A 77 26.67 5.38 6.25
C PRO A 77 25.17 5.16 6.44
N GLY A 78 24.51 4.63 5.41
CA GLY A 78 23.08 4.32 5.48
C GLY A 78 22.76 3.53 6.75
N PRO A 79 21.57 3.71 7.35
CA PRO A 79 21.26 3.07 8.62
C PRO A 79 21.44 1.55 8.49
N LYS A 80 22.07 0.92 9.49
CA LYS A 80 22.24 -0.54 9.53
C LYS A 80 20.87 -1.20 9.37
N LYS A 81 20.75 -2.18 8.48
CA LYS A 81 19.53 -2.96 8.38
C LYS A 81 19.32 -3.67 9.72
N PRO A 82 18.07 -3.94 10.12
CA PRO A 82 17.81 -4.76 11.30
C PRO A 82 18.52 -6.13 11.26
N THR A 83 18.78 -6.65 10.05
CA THR A 83 19.54 -7.89 9.82
C THR A 83 21.06 -7.76 10.03
N ASP A 84 21.59 -6.55 10.11
CA ASP A 84 23.03 -6.29 10.26
C ASP A 84 23.46 -6.25 11.73
N TYR A 85 22.51 -6.47 12.65
CA TYR A 85 22.77 -6.64 14.08
C TYR A 85 23.10 -8.11 14.35
N LEU A 86 24.39 -8.39 14.59
CA LEU A 86 24.94 -9.74 14.79
C LEU A 86 24.33 -10.46 16.00
N ASP A 87 23.98 -9.69 17.04
CA ASP A 87 23.18 -10.15 18.16
C ASP A 87 21.78 -9.57 18.01
N ALA A 88 20.75 -10.42 17.93
CA ALA A 88 19.37 -9.97 17.85
C ALA A 88 19.01 -9.23 19.16
N PRO A 89 18.82 -7.90 19.12
CA PRO A 89 18.33 -7.15 20.27
C PRO A 89 16.97 -7.67 20.72
N ASP A 90 16.56 -7.35 21.95
CA ASP A 90 15.21 -7.65 22.41
C ASP A 90 14.16 -7.03 21.44
N PRO A 91 12.94 -7.59 21.37
CA PRO A 91 11.93 -7.14 20.41
C PRO A 91 11.59 -5.64 20.49
N ALA A 92 11.71 -4.99 21.66
CA ALA A 92 11.44 -3.56 21.79
C ALA A 92 12.58 -2.73 21.19
N THR A 93 13.83 -3.13 21.44
CA THR A 93 15.00 -2.52 20.81
C THR A 93 14.99 -2.73 19.29
N MET A 94 14.61 -3.92 18.80
CA MET A 94 14.48 -4.16 17.36
C MET A 94 13.40 -3.31 16.69
N ARG A 95 12.30 -3.00 17.40
CA ARG A 95 11.29 -2.05 16.92
C ARG A 95 11.87 -0.65 16.81
N ALA A 96 12.53 -0.16 17.86
CA ALA A 96 13.14 1.16 17.85
C ALA A 96 14.20 1.31 16.74
N VAL A 97 15.03 0.27 16.55
CA VAL A 97 16.01 0.19 15.46
C VAL A 97 15.33 0.19 14.09
N HIS A 98 14.29 -0.61 13.89
CA HIS A 98 13.56 -0.67 12.62
C HIS A 98 12.84 0.66 12.33
N GLU A 99 12.22 1.28 13.34
CA GLU A 99 11.57 2.59 13.24
C GLU A 99 12.59 3.68 12.92
N GLU A 100 13.76 3.66 13.55
CA GLU A 100 14.86 4.58 13.25
C GLU A 100 15.45 4.36 11.85
N TYR A 101 15.60 3.11 11.43
CA TYR A 101 16.00 2.74 10.07
C TYR A 101 15.02 3.28 9.03
N LEU A 102 13.71 3.05 9.23
CA LEU A 102 12.66 3.61 8.37
C LEU A 102 12.61 5.15 8.41
N ARG A 103 12.90 5.75 9.57
CA ARG A 103 13.00 7.21 9.74
C ARG A 103 14.16 7.78 8.93
N ARG A 104 15.31 7.09 8.89
CA ARG A 104 16.55 7.49 8.21
C ARG A 104 16.56 7.18 6.71
N LEU A 105 15.86 6.14 6.26
CA LEU A 105 15.77 5.76 4.85
C LEU A 105 15.16 6.85 3.95
N GLY A 106 14.30 7.71 4.50
CA GLY A 106 13.57 8.72 3.73
C GLY A 106 12.60 8.10 2.71
N PRO A 107 11.83 8.91 1.96
CA PRO A 107 10.90 8.41 0.93
C PRO A 107 11.65 8.03 -0.36
N TRP A 108 12.64 7.15 -0.26
CA TRP A 108 13.65 6.92 -1.29
C TRP A 108 13.09 6.46 -2.65
N SER A 109 11.96 5.73 -2.69
CA SER A 109 11.37 5.27 -3.95
C SER A 109 10.38 6.24 -4.60
N ALA A 110 9.82 7.21 -3.88
CA ALA A 110 8.85 8.13 -4.45
C ALA A 110 9.46 9.12 -5.48
N PRO A 111 10.64 9.75 -5.25
CA PRO A 111 11.24 10.71 -6.17
C PRO A 111 11.42 10.22 -7.61
N VAL A 112 11.69 8.92 -7.79
CA VAL A 112 11.99 8.35 -9.11
C VAL A 112 10.77 8.20 -10.00
N ASN A 113 9.55 8.26 -9.45
CA ASN A 113 8.34 8.38 -10.27
C ASN A 113 8.36 9.64 -11.15
N ILE A 114 9.13 10.67 -10.78
CA ILE A 114 9.25 11.92 -11.53
C ILE A 114 10.63 12.08 -12.15
N SER A 115 11.68 11.73 -11.42
CA SER A 115 13.07 11.98 -11.84
C SER A 115 13.66 10.91 -12.74
N ALA A 116 13.13 9.67 -12.70
CA ALA A 116 13.57 8.56 -13.56
C ALA A 116 12.39 7.64 -13.93
N PRO A 117 11.29 8.18 -14.52
CA PRO A 117 10.08 7.42 -14.83
C PRO A 117 10.32 6.26 -15.79
N GLU A 118 11.30 6.37 -16.68
CA GLU A 118 11.75 5.30 -17.57
C GLU A 118 12.31 4.10 -16.81
N ILE A 119 13.03 4.30 -15.70
CA ILE A 119 13.53 3.19 -14.88
C ILE A 119 12.38 2.50 -14.16
N VAL A 120 11.42 3.27 -13.61
CA VAL A 120 10.23 2.71 -12.95
C VAL A 120 9.42 1.85 -13.92
N ARG A 121 9.13 2.35 -15.13
CA ARG A 121 8.46 1.56 -16.17
C ARG A 121 9.25 0.32 -16.54
N ALA A 122 10.57 0.45 -16.73
CA ALA A 122 11.40 -0.69 -17.08
C ALA A 122 11.38 -1.81 -16.01
N VAL A 123 11.19 -1.47 -14.72
CA VAL A 123 10.99 -2.46 -13.64
C VAL A 123 9.64 -3.16 -13.80
N HIS A 124 8.54 -2.41 -13.91
CA HIS A 124 7.20 -3.00 -14.09
C HIS A 124 7.14 -3.89 -15.34
N GLU A 125 7.62 -3.38 -16.48
CA GLU A 125 7.66 -4.12 -17.74
C GLU A 125 8.50 -5.40 -17.64
N ALA A 126 9.58 -5.40 -16.84
CA ALA A 126 10.37 -6.62 -16.63
C ALA A 126 9.56 -7.69 -15.88
N TYR A 127 8.84 -7.31 -14.82
CA TYR A 127 7.96 -8.25 -14.11
C TYR A 127 6.82 -8.75 -15.00
N LEU A 128 6.21 -7.87 -15.80
CA LEU A 128 5.17 -8.26 -16.75
C LEU A 128 5.69 -9.25 -17.81
N ARG A 129 6.88 -9.01 -18.38
CA ARG A 129 7.53 -9.95 -19.33
C ARG A 129 7.89 -11.30 -18.70
N LEU A 130 8.10 -11.33 -17.37
CA LEU A 130 8.35 -12.56 -16.61
C LEU A 130 7.06 -13.29 -16.20
N GLY A 131 5.89 -12.75 -16.54
CA GLY A 131 4.59 -13.39 -16.32
C GLY A 131 3.89 -12.98 -15.03
N ALA A 132 4.23 -11.84 -14.43
CA ALA A 132 3.42 -11.29 -13.34
C ALA A 132 1.99 -10.98 -13.85
N ASP A 133 0.98 -11.55 -13.19
CA ASP A 133 -0.43 -11.22 -13.38
C ASP A 133 -0.79 -9.89 -12.71
N ILE A 134 -0.08 -9.50 -11.66
CA ILE A 134 -0.31 -8.28 -10.87
C ILE A 134 1.02 -7.56 -10.67
N ILE A 135 1.07 -6.28 -11.03
CA ILE A 135 2.17 -5.37 -10.63
C ILE A 135 1.69 -4.36 -9.60
N ILE A 136 2.56 -4.00 -8.65
CA ILE A 136 2.25 -3.02 -7.60
C ILE A 136 2.85 -1.67 -7.99
N SER A 137 2.02 -0.62 -8.00
CA SER A 137 2.48 0.74 -8.31
C SER A 137 3.50 1.25 -7.28
N ASN A 138 4.49 2.04 -7.72
CA ASN A 138 5.57 2.53 -6.84
C ASN A 138 5.10 3.69 -5.94
N ASN A 139 4.25 3.38 -4.95
CA ASN A 139 3.53 4.36 -4.14
C ASN A 139 3.72 4.21 -2.63
N PHE A 140 4.55 3.26 -2.18
CA PHE A 140 4.85 3.04 -0.76
C PHE A 140 5.27 4.32 0.00
N TRP A 141 5.97 5.23 -0.69
CA TRP A 141 6.54 6.45 -0.09
C TRP A 141 5.90 7.76 -0.54
N THR A 142 4.74 7.74 -1.22
CA THR A 142 4.16 8.93 -1.86
C THR A 142 3.18 9.72 -0.99
N SER A 143 2.95 9.32 0.27
CA SER A 143 2.06 10.06 1.18
C SER A 143 2.64 11.41 1.63
N ALA A 144 1.78 12.37 1.97
CA ALA A 144 2.21 13.72 2.38
C ALA A 144 3.18 13.70 3.59
N PRO A 145 2.90 12.97 4.69
CA PRO A 145 3.82 12.85 5.83
C PRO A 145 5.19 12.26 5.45
N LYS A 146 5.23 11.35 4.47
CA LYS A 146 6.48 10.73 4.00
C LYS A 146 7.29 11.71 3.14
N LEU A 147 6.64 12.41 2.22
CA LEU A 147 7.27 13.41 1.35
C LEU A 147 7.62 14.72 2.06
N ALA A 148 7.01 15.02 3.20
CA ALA A 148 7.39 16.16 4.05
C ALA A 148 8.87 16.13 4.44
N ARG A 149 9.46 14.94 4.60
CA ARG A 149 10.91 14.75 4.86
C ARG A 149 11.80 15.29 3.75
N LEU A 150 11.25 15.41 2.54
CA LEU A 150 11.91 16.00 1.39
C LEU A 150 11.53 17.45 1.13
N GLY A 151 10.67 18.06 1.95
CA GLY A 151 10.07 19.36 1.65
C GLY A 151 9.05 19.30 0.50
N LEU A 152 8.47 18.12 0.25
CA LEU A 152 7.60 17.83 -0.90
C LEU A 152 6.18 17.44 -0.49
N ALA A 153 5.76 17.75 0.75
CA ALA A 153 4.44 17.39 1.27
C ALA A 153 3.31 17.84 0.31
N GLU A 154 3.32 19.09 -0.13
CA GLU A 154 2.33 19.67 -1.05
C GLU A 154 2.32 19.04 -2.45
N GLN A 155 3.34 18.25 -2.80
CA GLN A 155 3.44 17.57 -4.10
C GLN A 155 2.98 16.12 -4.04
N TRP A 156 2.45 15.64 -2.91
CA TRP A 156 2.11 14.23 -2.72
C TRP A 156 1.17 13.68 -3.80
N GLU A 157 0.15 14.44 -4.22
CA GLU A 157 -0.77 14.01 -5.28
C GLU A 157 -0.04 13.75 -6.60
N ARG A 158 0.91 14.62 -6.94
CA ARG A 158 1.71 14.51 -8.17
C ARG A 158 2.54 13.23 -8.16
N TYR A 159 3.19 12.93 -7.03
CA TYR A 159 4.00 11.72 -6.88
C TYR A 159 3.14 10.45 -6.85
N THR A 160 2.01 10.50 -6.17
CA THR A 160 1.07 9.37 -6.10
C THR A 160 0.52 9.04 -7.47
N ARG A 161 0.04 10.06 -8.19
CA ARG A 161 -0.48 9.93 -9.56
C ARG A 161 0.56 9.36 -10.52
N ALA A 162 1.78 9.90 -10.52
CA ALA A 162 2.84 9.41 -11.38
C ALA A 162 3.16 7.92 -11.14
N GLY A 163 3.21 7.47 -9.88
CA GLY A 163 3.44 6.06 -9.58
C GLY A 163 2.36 5.13 -10.14
N GLY A 164 1.08 5.52 -10.03
CA GLY A 164 -0.03 4.77 -10.61
C GLY A 164 -0.03 4.77 -12.14
N GLU A 165 0.13 5.95 -12.75
CA GLU A 165 0.14 6.11 -14.21
C GLU A 165 1.28 5.33 -14.88
N LEU A 166 2.48 5.30 -14.27
CA LEU A 166 3.62 4.54 -14.81
C LEU A 166 3.34 3.04 -14.82
N ALA A 167 2.72 2.51 -13.76
CA ALA A 167 2.36 1.10 -13.69
C ALA A 167 1.29 0.73 -14.73
N VAL A 168 0.24 1.56 -14.86
CA VAL A 168 -0.82 1.38 -15.87
C VAL A 168 -0.24 1.42 -17.28
N GLN A 169 0.57 2.43 -17.60
CA GLN A 169 1.24 2.52 -18.90
C GLN A 169 2.10 1.29 -19.21
N SER A 170 2.85 0.78 -18.23
CA SER A 170 3.66 -0.43 -18.41
C SER A 170 2.81 -1.68 -18.64
N ARG A 171 1.69 -1.81 -17.93
CA ARG A 171 0.70 -2.88 -18.15
C ARG A 171 0.16 -2.80 -19.57
N ASP A 172 -0.37 -1.65 -19.96
CA ASP A 172 -0.98 -1.44 -21.28
C ASP A 172 0.02 -1.71 -22.43
N ALA A 173 1.29 -1.39 -22.23
CA ALA A 173 2.34 -1.58 -23.23
C ALA A 173 2.84 -3.03 -23.37
N VAL A 174 2.79 -3.84 -22.30
CA VAL A 174 3.44 -5.17 -22.26
C VAL A 174 2.45 -6.31 -22.10
N ASN A 175 1.49 -6.18 -21.19
CA ASN A 175 0.49 -7.21 -20.93
C ASN A 175 -0.84 -6.57 -20.49
N PRO A 176 -1.72 -6.20 -21.44
CA PRO A 176 -3.03 -5.61 -21.16
C PRO A 176 -3.95 -6.46 -20.27
N GLU A 177 -3.69 -7.77 -20.16
CA GLU A 177 -4.48 -8.69 -19.32
C GLU A 177 -3.99 -8.77 -17.87
N ALA A 178 -2.84 -8.16 -17.55
CA ALA A 178 -2.38 -8.04 -16.17
C ALA A 178 -3.12 -6.90 -15.43
N TYR A 179 -3.09 -6.99 -14.10
CA TYR A 179 -3.72 -6.03 -13.20
C TYR A 179 -2.67 -5.11 -12.56
N VAL A 180 -3.07 -3.87 -12.30
CA VAL A 180 -2.28 -2.90 -11.53
C VAL A 180 -2.88 -2.75 -10.14
N ALA A 181 -2.09 -3.07 -9.12
CA ALA A 181 -2.42 -2.81 -7.74
C ALA A 181 -1.91 -1.42 -7.31
N GLY A 182 -2.81 -0.57 -6.83
CA GLY A 182 -2.47 0.69 -6.18
C GLY A 182 -1.90 0.43 -4.78
N GLY A 183 -0.58 0.30 -4.67
CA GLY A 183 0.11 0.02 -3.41
C GLY A 183 0.12 1.23 -2.48
N ILE A 184 -0.39 1.08 -1.26
CA ILE A 184 -0.42 2.16 -0.26
C ILE A 184 0.10 1.61 1.06
N ALA A 185 1.16 2.21 1.60
CA ALA A 185 1.65 1.89 2.92
C ALA A 185 1.20 2.90 3.97
N PRO A 186 0.98 2.50 5.24
CA PRO A 186 0.60 3.38 6.33
C PRO A 186 1.50 4.64 6.39
N PRO A 187 0.93 5.82 6.71
CA PRO A 187 1.71 7.01 6.96
C PRO A 187 2.57 6.80 8.22
N VAL A 188 3.67 7.55 8.34
CA VAL A 188 4.50 7.50 9.56
C VAL A 188 3.85 8.28 10.71
N LEU A 189 3.14 9.36 10.38
CA LEU A 189 2.38 10.20 11.29
C LEU A 189 1.14 10.69 10.56
N GLY A 190 0.06 10.98 11.28
CA GLY A 190 -1.17 11.55 10.72
C GLY A 190 -2.36 10.61 10.78
N ASP A 191 -3.48 11.06 10.20
CA ASP A 191 -4.73 10.32 10.16
C ASP A 191 -4.66 9.19 9.13
N LEU A 192 -4.57 7.95 9.62
CA LEU A 192 -4.51 6.73 8.83
C LEU A 192 -5.66 6.65 7.81
N ALA A 193 -6.89 6.94 8.24
CA ALA A 193 -8.07 6.81 7.40
C ALA A 193 -8.07 7.85 6.28
N HIS A 194 -7.65 9.08 6.58
CA HIS A 194 -7.51 10.15 5.60
C HIS A 194 -6.46 9.79 4.54
N GLU A 195 -5.27 9.35 4.97
CA GLU A 195 -4.15 9.07 4.06
C GLU A 195 -4.43 7.90 3.10
N PHE A 196 -5.07 6.83 3.58
CA PHE A 196 -5.50 5.74 2.69
C PHE A 196 -6.58 6.19 1.71
N ARG A 197 -7.55 7.00 2.17
CA ARG A 197 -8.65 7.47 1.33
C ARG A 197 -8.17 8.37 0.19
N GLU A 198 -7.33 9.35 0.51
CA GLU A 198 -6.85 10.32 -0.47
C GLU A 198 -5.90 9.70 -1.49
N GLN A 199 -4.99 8.83 -1.06
CA GLN A 199 -4.14 8.09 -2.01
C GLN A 199 -4.96 7.15 -2.89
N SER A 200 -5.95 6.44 -2.32
CA SER A 200 -6.85 5.58 -3.10
C SER A 200 -7.63 6.37 -4.14
N ARG A 201 -8.14 7.56 -3.80
CA ARG A 201 -8.81 8.46 -4.75
C ARG A 201 -7.92 8.80 -5.94
N VAL A 202 -6.65 9.16 -5.69
CA VAL A 202 -5.70 9.51 -6.74
C VAL A 202 -5.35 8.29 -7.60
N LEU A 203 -5.10 7.13 -7.00
CA LEU A 203 -4.74 5.91 -7.71
C LEU A 203 -5.90 5.35 -8.54
N ALA A 204 -7.13 5.40 -8.04
CA ALA A 204 -8.31 5.02 -8.81
C ALA A 204 -8.49 5.92 -10.04
N ALA A 205 -8.23 7.23 -9.91
CA ALA A 205 -8.26 8.16 -11.03
C ALA A 205 -7.10 7.94 -12.02
N ALA A 206 -5.98 7.34 -11.58
CA ALA A 206 -4.86 6.95 -12.44
C ALA A 206 -5.12 5.65 -13.22
N GLY A 207 -6.20 4.92 -12.91
CA GLY A 207 -6.61 3.74 -13.66
C GLY A 207 -6.15 2.40 -13.08
N VAL A 208 -5.74 2.34 -11.81
CA VAL A 208 -5.42 1.05 -11.16
C VAL A 208 -6.68 0.16 -11.06
N ASP A 209 -6.47 -1.16 -11.02
CA ASP A 209 -7.54 -2.16 -11.06
C ASP A 209 -7.98 -2.58 -9.65
N VAL A 210 -7.06 -2.56 -8.68
CA VAL A 210 -7.26 -3.02 -7.30
C VAL A 210 -6.50 -2.14 -6.32
N MET A 211 -7.06 -1.90 -5.14
CA MET A 211 -6.34 -1.23 -4.05
C MET A 211 -5.57 -2.24 -3.22
N LEU A 212 -4.34 -1.90 -2.86
CA LEU A 212 -3.48 -2.70 -2.01
C LEU A 212 -2.96 -1.86 -0.84
N PRO A 213 -3.75 -1.68 0.24
CA PRO A 213 -3.17 -1.30 1.53
C PRO A 213 -2.20 -2.39 1.98
N GLU A 214 -0.91 -2.08 1.96
CA GLU A 214 0.18 -3.02 2.24
C GLU A 214 0.99 -2.64 3.47
N TYR A 215 1.70 -3.61 4.03
CA TYR A 215 2.59 -3.42 5.18
C TYR A 215 1.86 -2.90 6.45
N VAL A 216 0.56 -3.22 6.59
CA VAL A 216 -0.27 -2.83 7.74
C VAL A 216 -0.01 -3.77 8.92
N GLY A 217 0.20 -3.22 10.12
CA GLY A 217 0.80 -3.96 11.24
C GLY A 217 -0.13 -4.34 12.39
N ALA A 218 -1.33 -3.77 12.47
CA ALA A 218 -2.30 -4.06 13.51
C ALA A 218 -3.71 -4.23 12.95
N ILE A 219 -4.53 -5.05 13.60
CA ILE A 219 -5.88 -5.42 13.13
C ILE A 219 -6.81 -4.19 13.06
N ASP A 220 -6.76 -3.31 14.05
CA ASP A 220 -7.52 -2.04 14.03
C ASP A 220 -7.14 -1.17 12.81
N GLU A 221 -5.86 -1.04 12.53
CA GLU A 221 -5.35 -0.34 11.36
C GLU A 221 -5.76 -1.01 10.05
N CYS A 222 -5.76 -2.35 10.01
CA CYS A 222 -6.21 -3.12 8.84
C CYS A 222 -7.67 -2.82 8.50
N VAL A 223 -8.55 -2.78 9.50
CA VAL A 223 -9.96 -2.44 9.30
C VAL A 223 -10.08 -1.02 8.74
N VAL A 224 -9.40 -0.05 9.34
CA VAL A 224 -9.39 1.35 8.88
C VAL A 224 -8.88 1.46 7.44
N ALA A 225 -7.78 0.77 7.12
CA ALA A 225 -7.17 0.78 5.79
C ALA A 225 -8.13 0.23 4.72
N VAL A 226 -8.76 -0.91 5.00
CA VAL A 226 -9.72 -1.55 4.08
C VAL A 226 -10.95 -0.66 3.88
N GLU A 227 -11.55 -0.15 4.95
CA GLU A 227 -12.72 0.73 4.87
C GLU A 227 -12.41 2.03 4.10
N ALA A 228 -11.23 2.62 4.31
CA ALA A 228 -10.81 3.81 3.59
C ALA A 228 -10.56 3.52 2.10
N CYS A 229 -9.82 2.47 1.77
CA CYS A 229 -9.51 2.10 0.38
C CYS A 229 -10.76 1.70 -0.41
N ALA A 230 -11.71 1.01 0.23
CA ALA A 230 -12.96 0.59 -0.40
C ALA A 230 -13.80 1.78 -0.92
N THR A 231 -13.64 2.98 -0.36
CA THR A 231 -14.34 4.18 -0.85
C THR A 231 -13.94 4.60 -2.26
N ALA A 232 -12.82 4.09 -2.79
CA ALA A 232 -12.41 4.31 -4.17
C ALA A 232 -13.24 3.50 -5.20
N GLY A 233 -14.11 2.60 -4.74
CA GLY A 233 -14.97 1.80 -5.60
C GLY A 233 -14.24 0.68 -6.36
N LEU A 234 -13.04 0.30 -5.91
CA LEU A 234 -12.27 -0.83 -6.41
C LEU A 234 -12.25 -1.99 -5.42
N PRO A 235 -11.99 -3.23 -5.88
CA PRO A 235 -11.60 -4.31 -4.99
C PRO A 235 -10.41 -3.93 -4.11
N VAL A 236 -10.33 -4.53 -2.92
CA VAL A 236 -9.24 -4.30 -1.96
C VAL A 236 -8.58 -5.63 -1.62
N LEU A 237 -7.25 -5.69 -1.81
CA LEU A 237 -6.39 -6.76 -1.31
C LEU A 237 -5.59 -6.20 -0.13
N LEU A 238 -5.54 -6.90 1.01
CA LEU A 238 -4.86 -6.43 2.21
C LEU A 238 -3.52 -7.14 2.41
N GLY A 239 -2.43 -6.38 2.45
CA GLY A 239 -1.09 -6.86 2.79
C GLY A 239 -0.78 -6.63 4.28
N VAL A 240 -0.82 -7.68 5.08
CA VAL A 240 -0.53 -7.63 6.53
C VAL A 240 0.92 -8.01 6.79
N ARG A 241 1.64 -7.22 7.61
CA ARG A 241 3.00 -7.55 8.06
C ARG A 241 3.02 -8.15 9.47
N HIS A 242 4.14 -8.76 9.83
CA HIS A 242 4.43 -9.23 11.20
C HIS A 242 3.40 -10.26 11.73
N VAL A 243 2.91 -11.12 10.86
CA VAL A 243 2.13 -12.30 11.26
C VAL A 243 3.11 -13.33 11.82
N SER A 244 2.96 -13.67 13.10
CA SER A 244 3.77 -14.70 13.75
C SER A 244 3.56 -16.08 13.11
N ALA A 245 4.49 -17.02 13.33
CA ALA A 245 4.36 -18.40 12.85
C ALA A 245 3.05 -19.08 13.29
N GLY A 246 2.45 -18.63 14.40
CA GLY A 246 1.14 -19.10 14.88
C GLY A 246 -0.06 -18.36 14.28
N GLY A 247 0.11 -17.56 13.23
CA GLY A 247 -0.97 -16.81 12.57
C GLY A 247 -1.48 -15.59 13.34
N ARG A 248 -0.78 -15.14 14.38
CA ARG A 248 -1.20 -13.97 15.19
C ARG A 248 -0.60 -12.67 14.64
N CYS A 249 -1.42 -11.62 14.61
CA CYS A 249 -1.08 -10.22 14.33
C CYS A 249 -1.42 -9.35 15.56
N SER A 250 -0.82 -8.16 15.69
CA SER A 250 -1.18 -7.23 16.79
C SER A 250 -2.64 -6.84 16.68
N THR A 251 -3.36 -6.82 17.80
CA THR A 251 -4.76 -6.41 17.83
C THR A 251 -4.92 -4.89 17.80
N THR A 252 -3.98 -4.15 18.40
CA THR A 252 -4.03 -2.68 18.43
C THR A 252 -2.68 -2.07 18.08
N SER A 253 -2.73 -0.91 17.43
CA SER A 253 -1.57 -0.06 17.14
C SER A 253 -0.76 0.34 18.39
N ASN A 254 -1.40 0.30 19.56
CA ASN A 254 -0.85 0.80 20.83
C ASN A 254 -0.51 -0.30 21.85
N SER A 255 -0.64 -1.59 21.51
CA SER A 255 -0.30 -2.65 22.46
C SER A 255 1.20 -2.88 22.52
N ALA A 256 1.78 -2.56 23.69
CA ALA A 256 3.15 -2.89 24.09
C ALA A 256 3.43 -4.41 24.22
N THR A 257 2.53 -5.27 23.75
CA THR A 257 2.60 -6.73 23.85
C THR A 257 2.93 -7.33 22.49
N TRP A 258 4.19 -7.71 22.34
CA TRP A 258 4.65 -8.81 21.50
C TRP A 258 5.43 -9.76 22.40
#